data_AF-A0A5D0I3V5-F1
#
_entry.id   AF-A0A5D0I3V5-F1
#
_cell.length_a   1.000
_cell.length_b   1.000
_cell.length_c   1.000
_cell.angle_alpha   90.00
_cell.angle_beta   90.00
_cell.angle_gamma   90.00
#
_symmetry.space_group_name_H-M   'P 1'
#
loop_
_entity.id
_entity.type
_entity.pdbx_description
1 polymer ?
#
loop_
_entity_poly.entity_id
_entity_poly.type
_entity_poly.pdbx_seq_one_letter_code
_entity_poly.pdbx_strand_id
1 'polypeptide(L)'
;VSATPELGKPDTGGQVVYVLELADRFSRLGRNVDLVTRQFEDQPEYDHVDENFSVWRIPFGGKEFIRKEDMHDHLKKFVTNTLAAIKKERKKYDIVYSHYWDAGWAGQKIAEELGISHVHTPHSLGWWKQHTMGSDMDEKEMEKTYRFKERI
;
A
#
# COMPACT_ATOMS: atom_id res chain seq x y z
N VAL A 1 6.22 3.70 -5.14
CA VAL A 1 5.90 2.97 -6.38
C VAL A 1 5.93 3.97 -7.55
N SER A 2 6.54 3.57 -8.67
CA SER A 2 6.55 4.30 -9.95
C SER A 2 5.68 3.52 -10.95
N ALA A 3 4.98 4.20 -11.87
CA ALA A 3 4.24 3.53 -12.94
C ALA A 3 5.15 2.68 -13.84
N THR A 4 6.42 3.08 -13.97
CA THR A 4 7.49 2.30 -14.61
C THR A 4 8.46 1.85 -13.52
N PRO A 5 8.33 0.63 -12.98
CA PRO A 5 9.21 0.14 -11.93
C PRO A 5 10.59 -0.19 -12.50
N GLU A 6 11.65 0.35 -11.88
CA GLU A 6 13.01 -0.14 -12.11
C GLU A 6 13.17 -1.50 -11.42
N LEU A 7 13.11 -2.58 -12.20
CA LEU A 7 13.29 -3.94 -11.70
C LEU A 7 14.67 -4.08 -11.01
N GLY A 8 14.68 -4.59 -9.78
CA GLY A 8 15.90 -4.89 -9.04
C GLY A 8 16.28 -3.93 -7.90
N LYS A 9 15.53 -2.84 -7.66
CA LYS A 9 15.68 -2.03 -6.44
C LYS A 9 15.03 -2.73 -5.22
N PRO A 10 15.55 -2.53 -3.99
CA PRO A 10 14.88 -2.97 -2.77
C PRO A 10 13.43 -2.45 -2.77
N ASP A 11 12.47 -3.32 -2.49
CA ASP A 11 11.02 -3.06 -2.54
C ASP A 11 10.35 -2.92 -3.92
N THR A 12 11.06 -3.18 -5.04
CA THR A 12 10.46 -3.31 -6.38
C THR A 12 10.27 -4.79 -6.75
N GLY A 13 9.58 -5.53 -5.87
CA GLY A 13 9.36 -6.97 -5.99
C GLY A 13 8.11 -7.35 -6.80
N GLY A 14 7.79 -8.65 -6.84
CA GLY A 14 6.66 -9.19 -7.61
C GLY A 14 5.29 -8.60 -7.24
N GLN A 15 5.10 -8.14 -6.00
CA GLN A 15 3.88 -7.43 -5.60
C GLN A 15 3.67 -6.14 -6.39
N VAL A 16 4.72 -5.33 -6.60
CA VAL A 16 4.59 -4.04 -7.29
C VAL A 16 4.19 -4.27 -8.74
N VAL A 17 4.83 -5.23 -9.41
CA VAL A 17 4.48 -5.65 -10.78
C VAL A 17 3.04 -6.14 -10.83
N TYR A 18 2.63 -7.02 -9.90
CA TYR A 18 1.25 -7.52 -9.85
C TYR A 18 0.22 -6.40 -9.77
N VAL A 19 0.42 -5.43 -8.86
CA VAL A 19 -0.56 -4.35 -8.64
C VAL A 19 -0.61 -3.39 -9.83
N LEU A 20 0.54 -3.07 -10.43
CA LEU A 20 0.59 -2.21 -11.62
C LEU A 20 -0.09 -2.87 -12.83
N GLU A 21 0.20 -4.15 -13.10
CA GLU A 21 -0.45 -4.90 -14.17
C GLU A 21 -1.96 -5.01 -13.92
N LEU A 22 -2.38 -5.29 -12.68
CA LEU A 22 -3.80 -5.36 -12.33
C LEU A 22 -4.52 -4.02 -12.58
N ALA A 23 -3.89 -2.90 -12.20
CA ALA A 23 -4.43 -1.57 -12.41
C ALA A 23 -4.55 -1.23 -13.92
N ASP A 24 -3.51 -1.53 -14.71
CA ASP A 24 -3.53 -1.38 -16.17
C ASP A 24 -4.64 -2.22 -16.82
N ARG A 25 -4.86 -3.46 -16.36
CA ARG A 25 -5.95 -4.30 -16.87
C ARG A 25 -7.33 -3.74 -16.56
N PHE A 26 -7.55 -3.19 -15.36
CA PHE A 26 -8.81 -2.50 -15.04
C PHE A 26 -9.00 -1.24 -15.89
N SER A 27 -7.95 -0.46 -16.09
CA SER A 27 -7.96 0.71 -16.97
C SER A 27 -8.38 0.37 -18.40
N ARG A 28 -7.79 -0.68 -18.99
CA ARG A 28 -8.14 -1.16 -20.35
C ARG A 28 -9.57 -1.68 -20.47
N LEU A 29 -10.20 -2.04 -19.36
CA LEU A 29 -11.62 -2.40 -19.28
C LEU A 29 -12.53 -1.18 -19.06
N GLY A 30 -11.99 0.04 -19.13
CA GLY A 30 -12.71 1.31 -18.97
C GLY A 30 -13.02 1.66 -17.52
N ARG A 31 -12.24 1.16 -16.56
CA ARG A 31 -12.40 1.48 -15.13
C ARG A 31 -11.38 2.52 -14.70
N ASN A 32 -11.83 3.54 -13.98
CA ASN A 32 -10.95 4.52 -13.35
C ASN A 32 -10.24 3.89 -12.15
N VAL A 33 -8.91 3.99 -12.11
CA VAL A 33 -8.06 3.41 -11.09
C VAL A 33 -7.08 4.47 -10.60
N ASP A 34 -7.11 4.75 -9.29
CA ASP A 34 -6.05 5.46 -8.59
C ASP A 34 -5.27 4.46 -7.72
N LEU A 35 -4.02 4.18 -8.09
CA LEU A 35 -3.13 3.38 -7.26
C LEU A 35 -2.54 4.28 -6.18
N VAL A 36 -3.11 4.20 -4.98
CA VAL A 36 -2.72 5.02 -3.84
C VAL A 36 -1.49 4.44 -3.14
N THR A 37 -0.44 5.24 -2.96
CA THR A 37 0.80 4.85 -2.27
C THR A 37 1.36 6.02 -1.45
N ARG A 38 2.37 5.77 -0.61
CA ARG A 38 3.11 6.83 0.07
C ARG A 38 3.87 7.73 -0.92
N GLN A 39 3.83 9.04 -0.67
CA GLN A 39 4.75 10.03 -1.23
C GLN A 39 5.96 10.19 -0.31
N PHE A 40 7.17 10.09 -0.85
CA PHE A 40 8.43 10.34 -0.16
C PHE A 40 9.45 10.95 -1.13
N GLU A 41 10.58 11.45 -0.61
CA GLU A 41 11.58 12.19 -1.37
C GLU A 41 10.95 13.36 -2.16
N ASP A 42 11.31 13.51 -3.43
CA ASP A 42 10.82 14.54 -4.35
C ASP A 42 9.87 13.94 -5.41
N GLN A 43 9.21 12.83 -5.07
CA GLN A 43 8.24 12.20 -5.97
C GLN A 43 7.04 13.13 -6.23
N PRO A 44 6.57 13.24 -7.48
CA PRO A 44 5.36 14.00 -7.78
C PRO A 44 4.14 13.34 -7.14
N GLU A 45 3.15 14.16 -6.77
CA GLU A 45 1.89 13.67 -6.19
C GLU A 45 1.19 12.69 -7.13
N TYR A 46 1.19 12.98 -8.43
CA TYR A 46 0.61 12.12 -9.46
C TYR A 46 1.65 11.64 -10.46
N ASP A 47 1.42 10.43 -10.95
CA ASP A 47 2.10 9.85 -12.12
C ASP A 47 1.01 9.25 -13.00
N HIS A 48 0.62 10.02 -14.03
CA HIS A 48 -0.48 9.71 -14.93
C HIS A 48 -0.01 8.70 -15.98
N VAL A 49 -0.63 7.52 -15.99
CA VAL A 49 -0.26 6.42 -16.89
C VAL A 49 -1.07 6.51 -18.18
N ASP A 50 -2.39 6.66 -18.03
CA ASP A 50 -3.34 6.85 -19.12
C ASP A 50 -4.57 7.64 -18.62
N GLU A 51 -5.63 7.71 -19.44
CA GLU A 51 -6.89 8.43 -19.12
C GLU A 51 -7.61 7.89 -17.88
N ASN A 52 -7.55 6.57 -17.65
CA ASN A 52 -8.26 5.90 -16.57
C ASN A 52 -7.33 5.45 -15.43
N PHE A 53 -6.01 5.53 -15.57
CA PHE A 53 -5.05 5.05 -14.56
C PHE A 53 -4.02 6.11 -14.15
N SER A 54 -3.95 6.35 -12.85
CA SER A 54 -2.91 7.17 -12.23
C SER A 54 -2.35 6.51 -10.96
N VAL A 55 -1.05 6.68 -10.72
CA VAL A 55 -0.46 6.45 -9.41
C VAL A 55 -0.59 7.74 -8.60
N TRP A 56 -1.25 7.67 -7.45
CA TRP A 56 -1.50 8.81 -6.58
C TRP A 56 -0.75 8.65 -5.25
N ARG A 57 0.12 9.61 -4.95
CA ARG A 57 1.03 9.55 -3.81
C ARG A 57 0.55 10.47 -2.70
N ILE A 58 0.27 9.89 -1.54
CA ILE A 58 -0.21 10.61 -0.35
C ILE A 58 0.97 10.84 0.61
N PRO A 59 1.25 12.08 1.00
CA PRO A 59 2.36 12.38 1.90
C PRO A 59 2.06 11.95 3.34
N PHE A 60 2.97 11.18 3.94
CA PHE A 60 3.02 10.92 5.38
C PHE A 60 4.41 10.45 5.80
N GLY A 61 4.72 10.57 7.10
CA GLY A 61 6.00 10.09 7.65
C GLY A 61 7.24 10.88 7.21
N GLY A 62 7.06 12.05 6.58
CA GLY A 62 8.18 12.86 6.06
C GLY A 62 8.72 12.36 4.71
N LYS A 63 9.83 12.94 4.26
CA LYS A 63 10.45 12.64 2.96
C LYS A 63 11.38 11.42 2.99
N GLU A 64 11.88 11.04 4.16
CA GLU A 64 12.85 9.96 4.28
C GLU A 64 12.23 8.58 4.04
N PHE A 65 13.06 7.64 3.61
CA PHE A 65 12.65 6.24 3.49
C PHE A 65 12.18 5.70 4.85
N ILE A 66 11.04 4.99 4.85
CA ILE A 66 10.54 4.28 6.03
C ILE A 66 10.49 2.82 5.66
N ARG A 67 11.13 1.99 6.50
CA ARG A 67 11.07 0.55 6.34
C ARG A 67 9.64 0.07 6.48
N LYS A 68 9.26 -0.92 5.69
CA LYS A 68 7.90 -1.48 5.74
C LYS A 68 7.49 -1.92 7.14
N GLU A 69 8.40 -2.45 7.95
CA GLU A 69 8.06 -2.89 9.32
C GLU A 69 7.70 -1.72 10.24
N ASP A 70 8.22 -0.52 9.98
CA ASP A 70 7.96 0.69 10.77
C ASP A 70 6.76 1.51 10.27
N MET A 71 6.16 1.10 9.14
CA MET A 71 5.01 1.80 8.56
C MET A 71 3.79 1.80 9.48
N HIS A 72 3.69 0.83 10.39
CA HIS A 72 2.60 0.72 11.36
C HIS A 72 2.32 2.05 12.09
N ASP A 73 3.38 2.74 12.51
CA ASP A 73 3.32 3.97 13.30
C ASP A 73 2.71 5.16 12.51
N HIS A 74 2.58 5.01 11.19
CA HIS A 74 2.12 6.07 10.29
C HIS A 74 0.80 5.78 9.57
N LEU A 75 0.26 4.55 9.64
CA LEU A 75 -0.91 4.16 8.84
C LEU A 75 -2.16 5.00 9.15
N LYS A 76 -2.36 5.40 10.41
CA LYS A 76 -3.45 6.32 10.78
C LYS A 76 -3.38 7.64 10.00
N LYS A 77 -2.18 8.19 9.86
CA LYS A 77 -1.95 9.43 9.11
C LYS A 77 -2.16 9.23 7.61
N PHE A 78 -1.76 8.08 7.07
CA PHE A 78 -2.05 7.72 5.69
C PHE A 78 -3.56 7.67 5.42
N VAL A 79 -4.35 7.03 6.29
CA VAL A 79 -5.82 6.98 6.18
C VAL A 79 -6.42 8.38 6.21
N THR A 80 -6.09 9.20 7.23
CA THR A 80 -6.62 10.57 7.35
C THR A 80 -6.27 11.43 6.13
N ASN A 81 -5.02 11.38 5.67
CA ASN A 81 -4.58 12.18 4.53
C ASN A 81 -5.23 11.71 3.23
N THR A 82 -5.39 10.40 3.04
CA THR A 82 -6.07 9.84 1.87
C THR A 82 -7.52 10.30 1.82
N LEU A 83 -8.28 10.16 2.91
CA LEU A 83 -9.68 10.60 2.97
C LEU A 83 -9.83 12.11 2.74
N ALA A 84 -8.95 12.92 3.33
CA ALA A 84 -8.92 14.37 3.10
C ALA A 84 -8.64 14.70 1.63
N ALA A 85 -7.70 13.99 0.99
CA ALA A 85 -7.36 14.19 -0.40
C ALA A 85 -8.51 13.76 -1.34
N ILE A 86 -9.17 12.63 -1.06
CA ILE A 86 -10.36 12.17 -1.80
C ILE A 86 -11.46 13.23 -1.77
N LYS A 87 -11.73 13.77 -0.58
CA LYS A 87 -12.74 14.83 -0.39
C LYS A 87 -12.35 16.12 -1.13
N LYS A 88 -11.09 16.53 -1.05
CA LYS A 88 -10.58 17.75 -1.70
C LYS A 88 -10.70 17.67 -3.22
N GLU A 89 -10.26 16.56 -3.81
CA GLU A 89 -10.30 16.32 -5.25
C GLU A 89 -11.70 15.89 -5.75
N ARG A 90 -12.68 15.78 -4.84
CA ARG A 90 -14.06 15.34 -5.10
C ARG A 90 -14.13 13.99 -5.83
N LYS A 91 -13.14 13.12 -5.59
CA LYS A 91 -13.10 11.76 -6.13
C LYS A 91 -14.16 10.90 -5.46
N LYS A 92 -14.70 9.94 -6.20
CA LYS A 92 -15.64 8.93 -5.72
C LYS A 92 -15.15 7.57 -6.18
N TYR A 93 -15.27 6.58 -5.30
CA TYR A 93 -14.87 5.21 -5.58
C TYR A 93 -16.01 4.27 -5.21
N ASP A 94 -16.10 3.16 -5.94
CA ASP A 94 -17.07 2.11 -5.67
C ASP A 94 -16.45 0.97 -4.83
N ILE A 95 -15.13 0.81 -4.91
CA ILE A 95 -14.38 -0.29 -4.30
C ILE A 95 -13.02 0.23 -3.80
N VAL A 96 -12.59 -0.24 -2.63
CA VAL A 96 -11.19 -0.21 -2.21
C VAL A 96 -10.60 -1.60 -2.42
N TYR A 97 -9.49 -1.70 -3.16
CA TYR A 97 -8.74 -2.94 -3.31
C TYR A 97 -7.36 -2.78 -2.69
N SER A 98 -7.13 -3.41 -1.54
CA SER A 98 -5.86 -3.35 -0.82
C SER A 98 -4.94 -4.54 -1.09
N HIS A 99 -3.64 -4.27 -1.01
CA HIS A 99 -2.59 -5.23 -1.26
C HIS A 99 -1.54 -5.17 -0.15
N TYR A 100 -1.24 -6.31 0.49
CA TYR A 100 -0.33 -6.42 1.64
C TYR A 100 -0.90 -5.87 2.95
N TRP A 101 -0.29 -6.23 4.09
CA TRP A 101 -0.88 -6.06 5.42
C TRP A 101 -1.18 -4.59 5.78
N ASP A 102 -0.30 -3.67 5.39
CA ASP A 102 -0.39 -2.24 5.68
C ASP A 102 -1.56 -1.59 4.92
N ALA A 103 -1.66 -1.87 3.63
CA ALA A 103 -2.81 -1.43 2.84
C ALA A 103 -4.08 -2.19 3.24
N GLY A 104 -3.98 -3.44 3.72
CA GLY A 104 -5.12 -4.20 4.24
C GLY A 104 -5.78 -3.48 5.41
N TRP A 105 -4.97 -3.06 6.39
CA TRP A 105 -5.44 -2.28 7.53
C TRP A 105 -5.97 -0.90 7.11
N ALA A 106 -5.20 -0.15 6.30
CA ALA A 106 -5.58 1.19 5.88
C ALA A 106 -6.81 1.19 4.96
N GLY A 107 -6.86 0.26 4.01
CA GLY A 107 -7.93 0.09 3.04
C GLY A 107 -9.25 -0.27 3.70
N GLN A 108 -9.23 -1.11 4.73
CA GLN A 108 -10.43 -1.40 5.54
C GLN A 108 -11.00 -0.12 6.17
N LYS A 109 -10.15 0.69 6.79
CA LYS A 109 -10.58 1.95 7.43
C LYS A 109 -11.10 2.97 6.42
N ILE A 110 -10.45 3.08 5.26
CA ILE A 110 -10.88 3.96 4.17
C ILE A 110 -12.25 3.50 3.63
N ALA A 111 -12.41 2.20 3.39
CA ALA A 111 -13.68 1.64 2.88
C ALA A 111 -14.84 1.83 3.86
N GLU A 112 -14.58 1.64 5.17
CA GLU A 112 -15.55 1.91 6.24
C GLU A 112 -16.02 3.37 6.23
N GLU A 113 -15.09 4.33 6.15
CA GLU A 113 -15.43 5.76 6.15
C GLU A 113 -16.16 6.19 4.87
N LEU A 114 -15.80 5.60 3.72
CA LEU A 114 -16.47 5.87 2.45
C LEU A 114 -17.79 5.12 2.29
N GLY A 115 -18.08 4.13 3.14
CA GLY A 115 -19.28 3.29 3.06
C GLY A 115 -19.30 2.37 1.83
N ILE A 116 -18.13 1.87 1.39
CA ILE A 116 -17.98 1.07 0.16
C ILE A 116 -17.34 -0.29 0.42
N SER A 117 -17.34 -1.16 -0.59
CA SER A 117 -16.81 -2.52 -0.46
C SER A 117 -15.28 -2.53 -0.40
N HIS A 118 -14.72 -3.44 0.41
CA HIS A 118 -13.28 -3.67 0.54
C HIS A 118 -12.92 -5.07 0.05
N VAL A 119 -11.98 -5.14 -0.89
CA VAL A 119 -11.34 -6.38 -1.35
C VAL A 119 -9.88 -6.36 -0.90
N HIS A 120 -9.38 -7.49 -0.41
CA HIS A 120 -8.01 -7.57 0.11
C HIS A 120 -7.26 -8.75 -0.49
N THR A 121 -6.01 -8.51 -0.91
CA THR A 121 -5.06 -9.57 -1.28
C THR A 121 -3.79 -9.44 -0.43
N PRO A 122 -3.52 -10.40 0.48
CA PRO A 122 -2.46 -10.24 1.48
C PRO A 122 -1.04 -10.38 0.90
N HIS A 123 -0.85 -11.05 -0.24
CA HIS A 123 0.44 -11.41 -0.88
C HIS A 123 1.39 -12.30 -0.06
N SER A 124 1.43 -12.13 1.26
CA SER A 124 2.09 -13.02 2.20
C SER A 124 1.43 -12.90 3.57
N LEU A 125 1.48 -13.95 4.39
CA LEU A 125 0.92 -13.95 5.74
C LEU A 125 2.05 -13.94 6.77
N GLY A 126 2.07 -12.92 7.62
CA GLY A 126 3.03 -12.81 8.72
C GLY A 126 3.00 -14.04 9.63
N TRP A 127 1.80 -14.51 9.96
CA TRP A 127 1.59 -15.72 10.78
C TRP A 127 2.28 -16.95 10.18
N TRP A 128 2.11 -17.19 8.88
CA TRP A 128 2.78 -18.31 8.20
C TRP A 128 4.30 -18.16 8.23
N LYS A 129 4.79 -16.94 8.01
CA LYS A 129 6.23 -16.63 8.05
C LYS A 129 6.82 -16.87 9.45
N GLN A 130 6.10 -16.49 10.50
CA GLN A 130 6.50 -16.75 11.88
C GLN A 130 6.57 -18.26 12.18
N HIS A 131 5.67 -19.07 11.62
CA HIS A 131 5.65 -20.52 11.85
C HIS A 131 6.63 -21.31 10.97
N THR A 132 7.19 -20.70 9.92
CA THR A 132 8.10 -21.36 8.97
C THR A 132 9.53 -20.84 9.02
N MET A 133 9.77 -19.65 9.58
CA MET A 133 11.12 -19.26 9.97
C MET A 133 11.49 -20.12 11.18
N GLY A 134 12.33 -21.11 10.93
CA GLY A 134 12.73 -22.13 11.89
C GLY A 134 13.27 -21.53 13.18
N SER A 135 13.38 -22.37 14.21
CA SER A 135 13.84 -22.09 15.57
C SER A 135 15.27 -21.52 15.69
N ASP A 136 15.88 -21.08 14.60
CA ASP A 136 17.29 -20.68 14.50
C ASP A 136 17.51 -19.20 14.86
N MET A 137 16.45 -18.38 14.96
CA MET A 137 16.53 -17.00 15.42
C MET A 137 15.87 -16.83 16.80
N ASP A 138 16.53 -16.06 17.68
CA ASP A 138 15.98 -15.69 18.99
C ASP A 138 14.69 -14.87 18.83
N GLU A 139 13.69 -15.14 19.69
CA GLU A 139 12.37 -14.50 19.62
C GLU A 139 12.47 -12.98 19.73
N LYS A 140 13.40 -12.43 20.53
CA LYS A 140 13.58 -10.97 20.65
C LYS A 140 14.18 -10.37 19.39
N GLU A 141 15.07 -11.08 18.70
CA GLU A 141 15.63 -10.63 17.43
C GLU A 141 14.62 -10.67 16.30
N MET A 142 13.76 -11.71 16.27
CA MET A 142 12.63 -11.77 15.34
C MET A 142 11.66 -10.61 15.58
N GLU A 143 11.29 -10.34 16.83
CA GLU A 143 10.37 -9.25 17.16
C GLU A 143 10.96 -7.88 16.81
N LYS A 144 12.24 -7.63 17.13
CA LYS A 144 12.94 -6.39 16.77
C LYS A 144 12.98 -6.15 15.26
N THR A 145 13.08 -7.22 14.47
CA THR A 145 13.23 -7.12 13.02
C THR A 145 11.90 -7.05 12.29
N TYR A 146 10.94 -7.89 12.68
CA TYR A 146 9.68 -8.11 11.95
C TYR A 146 8.45 -7.50 12.63
N ARG A 147 8.53 -7.10 13.90
CA ARG A 147 7.43 -6.51 14.69
C ARG A 147 6.15 -7.34 14.60
N PHE A 148 6.26 -8.65 14.85
CA PHE A 148 5.15 -9.58 14.62
C PHE A 148 3.96 -9.30 15.54
N LYS A 149 4.21 -8.94 16.81
CA LYS A 149 3.15 -8.65 17.80
C LYS A 149 2.28 -7.44 17.44
N GLU A 150 2.76 -6.57 16.57
CA GLU A 150 2.03 -5.38 16.12
C GLU A 150 1.37 -5.57 14.75
N ARG A 151 1.76 -6.60 13.99
CA ARG A 151 1.41 -6.80 12.58
C ARG A 151 0.54 -8.03 12.32
N ILE A 152 0.42 -8.95 13.29
CA ILE A 152 -0.39 -10.17 13.21
C ILE A 152 -1.49 -10.10 14.27
#